data_AF-A0A926PXY4-F1
#
_entry.id   AF-A0A926PXY4-F1
#
_cell.length_a   1.000
_cell.length_b   1.000
_cell.length_c   1.000
_cell.angle_alpha   90.00
_cell.angle_beta   90.00
_cell.angle_gamma   90.00
#
_symmetry.space_group_name_H-M   'P 1'
#
loop_
_entity.id
_entity.type
_entity.pdbx_description
1 polymer ?
#
loop_
_entity_poly.entity_id
_entity_poly.type
_entity_poly.pdbx_seq_one_letter_code
_entity_poly.pdbx_strand_id
1 'polypeptide(L)'
;MAACSTVWEWEAESSEPPKIGSKTIVLDGSDRPLCIIETTEVTLRAFNEVDAQFAYEEGEDDRSLESWREEHWRYFSRGLPQIGKQPTPQMLLVCERFRVVYS
;
A
#
# COMPACT_ATOMS: atom_id res chain seq x y z
N MET A 1 -5.56 -1.22 10.13
CA MET A 1 -5.41 -1.77 8.78
C MET A 1 -4.20 -1.10 8.16
N ALA A 2 -3.57 -1.76 7.21
CA ALA A 2 -2.44 -1.21 6.48
C ALA A 2 -2.69 -1.30 4.97
N ALA A 3 -1.94 -0.52 4.20
CA ALA A 3 -1.81 -0.65 2.76
C ALA A 3 -0.40 -0.24 2.35
N CYS A 4 0.07 -0.70 1.19
CA CYS A 4 1.32 -0.22 0.63
C CYS A 4 1.24 0.17 -0.85
N SER A 5 2.14 1.05 -1.25
CA SER A 5 2.37 1.49 -2.64
C SER A 5 3.86 1.72 -2.85
N THR A 6 4.35 1.71 -4.09
CA THR A 6 5.75 2.05 -4.35
C THR A 6 5.96 3.56 -4.34
N VAL A 7 7.13 4.03 -3.91
CA VAL A 7 7.53 5.44 -4.06
C VAL A 7 7.49 5.87 -5.53
N TRP A 8 7.81 4.95 -6.45
CA TRP A 8 7.81 5.23 -7.88
C TRP A 8 6.43 5.54 -8.46
N GLU A 9 5.35 4.96 -7.94
CA GLU A 9 3.98 5.29 -8.35
C GLU A 9 3.67 6.75 -8.01
N TRP A 10 4.00 7.21 -6.80
CA TRP A 10 3.84 8.61 -6.39
C TRP A 10 4.67 9.57 -7.24
N GLU A 11 5.93 9.21 -7.53
CA GLU A 11 6.80 9.98 -8.42
C GLU A 11 6.22 10.10 -9.84
N ALA A 12 5.69 9.00 -10.39
CA ALA A 12 5.11 8.96 -11.73
C ALA A 12 3.84 9.81 -11.83
N GLU A 13 3.03 9.84 -10.78
CA GLU A 13 1.82 10.67 -10.69
C GLU A 13 2.10 12.14 -10.36
N SER A 14 3.35 12.50 -10.06
CA SER A 14 3.71 13.83 -9.53
C SER A 14 2.88 14.21 -8.30
N SER A 15 2.59 13.21 -7.45
CA SER A 15 1.74 13.32 -6.26
C SER A 15 2.53 13.01 -4.99
N GLU A 16 1.99 13.40 -3.84
CA GLU A 16 2.60 13.12 -2.53
C GLU A 16 1.86 12.00 -1.81
N PRO A 17 2.59 11.07 -1.15
CA PRO A 17 2.00 10.12 -0.23
C PRO A 17 1.09 10.79 0.82
N PRO A 18 0.12 10.04 1.39
CA PRO A 18 -0.71 10.57 2.46
C PRO A 18 0.15 11.03 3.65
N LYS A 19 -0.37 12.02 4.39
CA LYS A 19 0.26 12.54 5.61
C LYS A 19 -0.52 12.00 6.81
N ILE A 20 0.16 11.84 7.94
CA ILE A 20 -0.52 11.46 9.19
C ILE A 20 -1.64 12.47 9.48
N GLY A 21 -2.86 11.96 9.74
CA GLY A 21 -4.07 12.74 9.94
C GLY A 21 -4.89 13.02 8.67
N SER A 22 -4.36 12.71 7.48
CA SER A 22 -5.10 12.75 6.21
C SER A 22 -6.33 11.85 6.29
N LYS A 23 -7.41 12.29 5.63
CA LYS A 23 -8.67 11.54 5.56
C LYS A 23 -8.96 11.20 4.10
N THR A 24 -9.22 9.93 3.85
CA THR A 24 -9.48 9.40 2.51
C THR A 24 -10.84 8.74 2.48
N ILE A 25 -11.63 9.07 1.45
CA ILE A 25 -12.89 8.36 1.17
C ILE A 25 -12.53 7.10 0.40
N VAL A 26 -12.80 5.95 0.99
CA VAL A 26 -12.63 4.65 0.32
C VAL A 26 -13.89 4.38 -0.49
N LEU A 27 -13.71 4.01 -1.76
CA LEU A 27 -14.79 3.61 -2.65
C LEU A 27 -14.84 2.08 -2.78
N ASP A 28 -16.04 1.54 -3.00
CA ASP A 28 -16.21 0.14 -3.41
C ASP A 28 -15.86 -0.04 -4.91
N GLY A 29 -15.87 -1.29 -5.39
CA GLY A 29 -15.61 -1.60 -6.81
C GLY A 29 -16.69 -1.11 -7.78
N SER A 30 -17.71 -0.37 -7.31
CA SER A 30 -18.75 0.29 -8.11
C SER A 30 -18.70 1.82 -7.93
N ASP A 31 -17.56 2.37 -7.49
CA ASP A 31 -17.32 3.80 -7.25
C ASP A 31 -18.24 4.45 -6.19
N ARG A 32 -18.84 3.66 -5.29
CA ARG A 32 -19.69 4.18 -4.21
C ARG A 32 -18.88 4.36 -2.92
N PRO A 33 -19.09 5.45 -2.16
CA PRO A 33 -18.44 5.62 -0.87
C PRO A 33 -18.73 4.46 0.08
N LEU A 34 -17.68 3.80 0.54
CA LEU A 34 -17.74 2.66 1.46
C LEU A 34 -17.45 3.09 2.90
N CYS A 35 -16.37 3.85 3.11
CA CYS A 35 -15.98 4.34 4.43
C CYS A 35 -15.02 5.54 4.32
N ILE A 36 -14.74 6.19 5.45
CA ILE A 36 -13.68 7.19 5.58
C ILE A 36 -12.59 6.61 6.47
N ILE A 37 -11.35 6.63 5.99
CA ILE A 37 -10.16 6.25 6.75
C ILE A 37 -9.34 7.48 7.14
N GLU A 38 -8.64 7.38 8.26
CA GLU A 38 -7.65 8.36 8.71
C GLU A 38 -6.28 7.70 8.81
N THR A 39 -5.29 8.27 8.12
CA THR A 39 -3.89 7.84 8.16
C THR A 39 -3.31 8.07 9.55
N THR A 40 -2.84 7.01 10.19
CA THR A 40 -2.23 7.06 11.53
C THR A 40 -0.71 6.96 11.51
N GLU A 41 -0.16 6.33 10.48
CA GLU A 41 1.29 6.14 10.33
C GLU A 41 1.66 6.05 8.85
N VAL A 42 2.82 6.61 8.49
CA VAL A 42 3.42 6.45 7.16
C VAL A 42 4.90 6.19 7.34
N THR A 43 5.38 5.08 6.79
CA THR A 43 6.80 4.70 6.83
C THR A 43 7.30 4.33 5.45
N LEU A 44 8.60 4.53 5.22
CA LEU A 44 9.27 4.02 4.02
C LEU A 44 10.05 2.76 4.39
N ARG A 45 9.81 1.67 3.65
CA ARG A 45 10.51 0.40 3.86
C ARG A 45 10.86 -0.23 2.53
N ALA A 46 12.00 -0.92 2.44
CA ALA A 46 12.27 -1.75 1.28
C ALA A 46 11.31 -2.95 1.26
N PHE A 47 10.90 -3.38 0.06
CA PHE A 47 9.99 -4.52 -0.12
C PHE A 47 10.45 -5.78 0.64
N ASN A 48 11.75 -6.11 0.56
CA ASN A 48 12.32 -7.27 1.24
C ASN A 48 12.42 -7.11 2.77
N GLU A 49 12.31 -5.89 3.29
CA GLU A 49 12.38 -5.56 4.71
C GLU A 49 10.99 -5.52 5.36
N VAL A 50 9.89 -5.63 4.61
CA VAL A 50 8.54 -5.75 5.18
C VAL A 50 8.46 -6.98 6.09
N ASP A 51 7.90 -6.79 7.28
CA ASP A 51 7.77 -7.83 8.30
C ASP A 51 6.38 -8.47 8.32
N ALA A 52 6.28 -9.60 9.03
CA ALA A 52 5.04 -10.34 9.15
C ALA A 52 3.93 -9.58 9.88
N GLN A 53 4.29 -8.62 10.75
CA GLN A 53 3.29 -7.82 11.46
C GLN A 53 2.57 -6.89 10.49
N PHE A 54 3.31 -6.22 9.60
CA PHE A 54 2.73 -5.37 8.56
C PHE A 54 1.87 -6.18 7.60
N ALA A 55 2.39 -7.30 7.08
CA ALA A 55 1.63 -8.19 6.18
C ALA A 55 0.31 -8.66 6.81
N TYR A 56 0.34 -9.00 8.11
CA TYR A 56 -0.86 -9.39 8.85
C TYR A 56 -1.87 -8.24 9.01
N GLU A 57 -1.39 -7.00 9.18
CA GLU A 57 -2.22 -5.80 9.36
C GLU A 57 -2.88 -5.29 8.07
N GLU A 58 -2.26 -5.52 6.92
CA GLU A 58 -2.85 -5.29 5.60
C GLU A 58 -4.03 -6.25 5.38
N GLY A 59 -3.89 -7.48 5.87
CA GLY A 59 -5.02 -8.38 6.09
C GLY A 59 -5.51 -9.11 4.83
N GLU A 60 -4.74 -9.04 3.75
CA GLU A 60 -4.96 -9.76 2.49
C GLU A 60 -4.63 -11.26 2.61
N ASP A 61 -5.21 -12.06 1.71
CA ASP A 61 -5.03 -13.50 1.58
C ASP A 61 -5.11 -14.28 2.93
N ASP A 62 -4.12 -15.12 3.20
CA ASP A 62 -3.98 -15.89 4.42
C ASP A 62 -3.26 -15.14 5.56
N ARG A 63 -2.96 -13.84 5.33
CA ARG A 63 -2.24 -12.95 6.27
C ARG A 63 -0.84 -13.41 6.63
N SER A 64 -0.23 -14.27 5.81
CA SER A 64 1.17 -14.66 5.94
C SER A 64 2.10 -13.70 5.19
N LEU A 65 3.34 -13.55 5.69
CA LEU A 65 4.37 -12.77 4.99
C LEU A 65 4.74 -13.39 3.64
N GLU A 66 4.61 -14.71 3.50
CA GLU A 66 4.92 -15.42 2.25
C GLU A 66 3.91 -15.10 1.16
N SER A 67 2.60 -15.25 1.45
CA SER A 67 1.52 -14.88 0.53
C SER A 67 1.59 -13.40 0.17
N TRP A 68 1.82 -12.54 1.17
CA TRP A 68 1.99 -11.11 0.97
C TRP A 68 3.09 -10.82 -0.05
N ARG A 69 4.27 -11.43 0.10
CA ARG A 69 5.40 -11.22 -0.81
C ARG A 69 5.08 -11.70 -2.22
N GLU A 70 4.45 -12.86 -2.37
CA GLU A 70 4.10 -13.41 -3.67
C GLU A 70 3.12 -12.49 -4.41
N GLU A 71 2.00 -12.15 -3.79
CA GLU A 71 0.95 -11.38 -4.44
C GLU A 71 1.35 -9.93 -4.68
N HIS A 72 2.07 -9.30 -3.75
CA HIS A 72 2.59 -7.95 -3.95
C HIS A 72 3.66 -7.93 -5.05
N TRP A 73 4.57 -8.91 -5.09
CA TRP A 73 5.53 -9.01 -6.20
C TRP A 73 4.80 -9.14 -7.55
N ARG A 74 3.75 -9.96 -7.59
CA ARG A 74 2.91 -10.15 -8.77
C ARG A 74 2.16 -8.87 -9.15
N TYR A 75 1.66 -8.11 -8.18
CA TYR A 75 1.00 -6.82 -8.38
C TYR A 75 1.96 -5.81 -8.98
N PHE A 76 3.10 -5.56 -8.33
CA PHE A 76 4.09 -4.59 -8.80
C PHE A 76 4.71 -4.98 -10.16
N SER A 77 4.87 -6.28 -10.43
CA SER A 77 5.32 -6.78 -11.73
C SER A 77 4.36 -6.43 -12.89
N ARG A 78 3.08 -6.17 -12.61
CA ARG A 78 2.09 -5.74 -13.63
C ARG A 78 2.04 -4.23 -13.80
N GLY A 79 2.17 -3.47 -12.71
CA GLY A 79 2.04 -2.01 -12.71
C GLY A 79 3.33 -1.27 -13.09
N LEU A 80 4.44 -1.61 -12.45
CA LEU A 80 5.70 -0.88 -12.59
C LEU A 80 6.25 -0.76 -14.02
N PRO A 81 6.12 -1.77 -14.90
CA PRO A 81 6.54 -1.63 -16.29
C PRO A 81 5.83 -0.50 -17.05
N GLN A 82 4.59 -0.15 -16.66
CA GLN A 82 3.82 0.92 -17.31
C GLN A 82 4.42 2.32 -17.05
N ILE A 83 5.15 2.46 -15.94
CA ILE A 83 5.90 3.68 -15.57
C ILE A 83 7.41 3.54 -15.83
N GLY A 84 7.82 2.54 -16.63
CA GLY A 84 9.23 2.32 -17.00
C GLY A 84 10.11 1.81 -15.87
N LYS A 85 9.52 1.20 -14.83
CA LYS A 85 10.23 0.60 -13.69
C LYS A 85 10.13 -0.93 -13.73
N GLN A 86 10.99 -1.59 -12.96
CA GLN A 86 10.93 -3.03 -12.75
C GLN A 86 10.96 -3.30 -11.24
N PRO A 87 10.15 -4.25 -10.73
CA PRO A 87 10.16 -4.56 -9.31
C PRO A 87 11.54 -5.07 -8.88
N THR A 88 12.02 -4.58 -7.75
CA THR A 88 13.26 -5.04 -7.14
C THR A 88 13.02 -5.31 -5.66
N PRO A 89 13.77 -6.23 -5.03
CA PRO A 89 13.60 -6.47 -3.59
C PRO A 89 13.92 -5.23 -2.74
N GLN A 90 14.72 -4.29 -3.26
CA GLN A 90 15.11 -3.04 -2.58
C GLN A 90 14.20 -1.86 -2.93
N MET A 91 13.14 -2.05 -3.73
CA MET A 91 12.23 -0.96 -4.05
C MET A 91 11.57 -0.43 -2.78
N LEU A 92 11.55 0.90 -2.64
CA LEU A 92 10.94 1.54 -1.49
C LEU A 92 9.42 1.54 -1.63
N LEU A 93 8.77 1.04 -0.59
CA LEU A 93 7.35 1.10 -0.39
C LEU A 93 7.01 2.24 0.58
N VAL A 94 5.94 2.94 0.28
CA VAL A 94 5.18 3.73 1.21
C VAL A 94 4.22 2.78 1.93
N CYS A 95 4.54 2.48 3.18
CA CYS A 95 3.74 1.64 4.07
C CYS A 95 2.85 2.56 4.92
N GLU A 96 1.55 2.50 4.68
CA GLU A 96 0.55 3.30 5.39
C GLU A 96 -0.20 2.42 6.41
N ARG A 97 -0.41 2.94 7.62
CA ARG A 97 -1.42 2.42 8.55
C ARG A 97 -2.53 3.43 8.71
N PHE A 98 -3.76 2.94 8.76
CA PHE A 98 -4.95 3.75 8.92
C PHE A 98 -6.03 3.04 9.75
N ARG A 99 -6.99 3.84 10.20
CA ARG A 99 -8.19 3.40 10.90
C ARG A 99 -9.44 3.93 10.22
N VAL A 100 -10.53 3.17 10.26
CA VAL A 100 -11.85 3.69 9.86
C VAL A 100 -12.32 4.70 10.89
N VAL A 101 -12.77 5.87 10.43
CA VAL A 101 -13.37 6.91 11.26
C VAL A 101 -14.86 7.10 10.96
N TYR A 102 -15.36 6.56 9.84
CA TYR A 102 -16.77 6.58 9.46
C TYR A 102 -17.09 5.41 8.50
N SER A 103 -18.24 4.75 8.67
CA SER A 103 -18.72 3.63 7.85
C SER A 103 -20.24 3.55 7.85
#